data_AF-A0A3C0B9I3-F1
#
_entry.id   AF-A0A3C0B9I3-F1
#
_cell.length_a   1.000
_cell.length_b   1.000
_cell.length_c   1.000
_cell.angle_alpha   90.00
_cell.angle_beta   90.00
_cell.angle_gamma   90.00
#
_symmetry.space_group_name_H-M   'P 1'
#
loop_
_entity.id
_entity.type
_entity.pdbx_description
1 polymer ?
#
loop_
_entity_poly.entity_id
_entity_poly.type
_entity_poly.pdbx_seq_one_letter_code
_entity_poly.pdbx_strand_id
1 'polypeptide(L)'
;MMQKKEETITLIMNLGLSKEEAFERFVNHFNNWWPKKYTWSGQKLKFIQIEANVNGKCFEIGPHDFRLDWGRVLEFEKSNKIVFSWQISPIRVPEPDPAKGSEVEIVFKEEDGL
;
A
#
# COMPACT_ATOMS: atom_id res chain seq x y z
N MET A 1 -0.84 30.12 -9.77
CA MET A 1 -0.25 28.85 -9.28
C MET A 1 -1.19 28.34 -8.20
N MET A 2 -1.93 27.25 -8.46
CA MET A 2 -2.86 26.70 -7.46
C MET A 2 -2.04 25.87 -6.47
N GLN A 3 -2.02 26.26 -5.21
CA GLN A 3 -1.31 25.54 -4.16
C GLN A 3 -2.13 24.27 -3.84
N LYS A 4 -1.58 23.08 -4.14
CA LYS A 4 -2.18 21.79 -3.78
C LYS A 4 -2.22 21.74 -2.26
N LYS A 5 -3.41 21.82 -1.66
CA LYS A 5 -3.57 21.69 -0.22
C LYS A 5 -3.37 20.21 0.12
N GLU A 6 -2.28 19.90 0.82
CA GLU A 6 -1.98 18.54 1.27
C GLU A 6 -2.92 18.20 2.42
N GLU A 7 -4.08 17.65 2.10
CA GLU A 7 -5.02 17.15 3.08
C GLU A 7 -4.61 15.72 3.46
N THR A 8 -3.94 15.60 4.61
CA THR A 8 -3.61 14.30 5.20
C THR A 8 -4.85 13.75 5.92
N ILE A 9 -5.17 12.49 5.66
CA ILE A 9 -6.20 11.75 6.38
C ILE A 9 -5.51 10.71 7.24
N THR A 10 -5.71 10.78 8.56
CA THR A 10 -5.14 9.83 9.53
C THR A 10 -6.22 8.93 10.09
N LEU A 11 -6.00 7.62 10.04
CA LEU A 11 -6.83 6.60 10.67
C LEU A 11 -5.97 5.79 11.65
N ILE A 12 -6.51 5.50 12.82
CA ILE A 12 -5.85 4.68 13.86
C ILE A 12 -6.74 3.49 14.16
N MET A 13 -6.14 2.31 14.27
CA MET A 13 -6.84 1.07 14.57
C MET A 13 -6.01 0.23 15.54
N ASN A 14 -6.62 -0.16 16.65
CA ASN A 14 -6.01 -1.08 17.60
C ASN A 14 -6.30 -2.53 17.17
N LEU A 15 -5.26 -3.36 17.20
CA LEU A 15 -5.32 -4.77 16.80
C LEU A 15 -4.96 -5.63 18.01
N GLY A 16 -5.65 -6.76 18.19
CA GLY A 16 -5.28 -7.77 19.19
C GLY A 16 -4.09 -8.63 18.73
N LEU A 17 -3.07 -8.02 18.12
CA LEU A 17 -1.89 -8.66 17.55
C LEU A 17 -0.65 -7.91 18.03
N SER A 18 0.49 -8.59 18.10
CA SER A 18 1.76 -7.90 18.27
C SER A 18 2.07 -7.01 17.06
N LYS A 19 2.94 -6.01 17.25
CA LYS A 19 3.38 -5.12 16.17
C LYS A 19 4.00 -5.90 14.99
N GLU A 20 4.82 -6.90 15.27
CA GLU A 20 5.45 -7.75 14.24
C GLU A 20 4.41 -8.56 13.45
N GLU A 21 3.41 -9.13 14.14
CA GLU A 21 2.34 -9.89 13.48
C GLU A 21 1.45 -9.00 12.61
N ALA A 22 1.12 -7.79 13.09
CA ALA A 22 0.38 -6.81 12.32
C ALA A 22 1.14 -6.41 11.05
N PHE A 23 2.44 -6.12 11.18
CA PHE A 23 3.31 -5.80 10.05
C PHE A 23 3.37 -6.95 9.03
N GLU A 24 3.62 -8.18 9.50
CA GLU A 24 3.73 -9.36 8.63
C GLU A 24 2.44 -9.57 7.83
N ARG A 25 1.27 -9.48 8.49
CA ARG A 25 -0.03 -9.64 7.83
C ARG A 25 -0.33 -8.51 6.87
N PHE A 26 -0.02 -7.27 7.25
CA PHE A 26 -0.32 -6.11 6.42
C PHE A 26 0.55 -6.10 5.16
N VAL A 27 1.88 -6.18 5.31
CA VAL A 27 2.84 -5.99 4.22
C VAL A 27 3.12 -7.28 3.47
N ASN A 28 3.55 -8.33 4.18
CA ASN A 28 4.03 -9.56 3.54
C ASN A 28 2.88 -10.50 3.12
N HIS A 29 1.74 -10.43 3.79
CA HIS A 29 0.52 -11.17 3.42
C HIS A 29 -0.55 -10.28 2.75
N PHE A 30 -0.14 -9.20 2.07
CA PHE A 30 -1.03 -8.24 1.41
C PHE A 30 -2.09 -8.93 0.53
N ASN A 31 -1.69 -9.94 -0.24
CA ASN A 31 -2.57 -10.72 -1.10
C ASN A 31 -3.76 -11.38 -0.38
N ASN A 32 -3.60 -11.71 0.91
CA ASN A 32 -4.59 -12.49 1.66
C ASN A 32 -5.78 -11.65 2.11
N TRP A 33 -5.61 -10.34 2.27
CA TRP A 33 -6.64 -9.46 2.80
C TRP A 33 -7.06 -8.35 1.83
N TRP A 34 -6.23 -7.97 0.86
CA TRP A 34 -6.60 -6.92 -0.09
C TRP A 34 -7.84 -7.31 -0.90
N PRO A 35 -8.90 -6.48 -0.93
CA PRO A 35 -10.13 -6.89 -1.60
C PRO A 35 -9.94 -6.98 -3.12
N LYS A 36 -10.16 -8.17 -3.70
CA LYS A 36 -10.04 -8.41 -5.16
C LYS A 36 -10.82 -7.40 -6.01
N LYS A 37 -11.99 -6.92 -5.55
CA LYS A 37 -12.80 -5.92 -6.27
C LYS A 37 -12.07 -4.59 -6.53
N TYR A 38 -11.05 -4.27 -5.73
CA TYR A 38 -10.25 -3.06 -5.88
C TYR A 38 -9.01 -3.24 -6.77
N THR A 39 -8.70 -4.47 -7.20
CA THR A 39 -7.67 -4.76 -8.22
C THR A 39 -8.19 -4.53 -9.65
N TRP A 40 -7.31 -4.31 -10.62
CA TRP A 40 -7.69 -4.24 -12.04
C TRP A 40 -8.09 -5.61 -12.58
N SER A 41 -7.45 -6.66 -12.08
CA SER A 41 -7.70 -8.04 -12.48
C SER A 41 -8.99 -8.62 -11.88
N GLY A 42 -9.54 -8.01 -10.83
CA GLY A 42 -10.79 -8.42 -10.20
C GLY A 42 -10.76 -9.89 -9.75
N GLN A 43 -11.78 -10.66 -10.16
CA GLN A 43 -11.84 -12.10 -9.85
C GLN A 43 -10.76 -12.93 -10.54
N LYS A 44 -10.10 -12.40 -11.58
CA LYS A 44 -9.02 -13.06 -12.32
C LYS A 44 -7.63 -12.75 -11.76
N LEU A 45 -7.53 -12.02 -10.64
CA LEU A 45 -6.28 -11.73 -9.96
C LEU A 45 -5.54 -13.03 -9.61
N LYS A 46 -4.27 -13.15 -10.02
CA LYS A 46 -3.38 -14.21 -9.54
C LYS A 46 -2.82 -13.85 -8.17
N PHE A 47 -2.18 -12.68 -8.06
CA PHE A 47 -1.72 -12.15 -6.77
C PHE A 47 -1.48 -10.64 -6.79
N ILE A 48 -1.41 -10.02 -5.61
CA ILE A 48 -1.05 -8.62 -5.38
C ILE A 48 -0.04 -8.51 -4.24
N GLN A 49 0.95 -7.63 -4.36
CA GLN A 49 2.05 -7.55 -3.42
C GLN A 49 2.63 -6.12 -3.29
N ILE A 50 3.17 -5.83 -2.11
CA ILE A 50 4.12 -4.75 -1.86
C ILE A 50 5.48 -5.40 -1.59
N GLU A 51 6.52 -5.03 -2.35
CA GLU A 51 7.87 -5.51 -2.09
C GLU A 51 8.46 -4.77 -0.88
N ALA A 52 8.71 -5.50 0.21
CA ALA A 52 9.14 -4.97 1.51
C ALA A 52 10.62 -4.49 1.53
N ASN A 53 10.95 -3.51 0.70
CA ASN A 53 12.25 -2.84 0.63
C ASN A 53 12.12 -1.46 -0.03
N VAL A 54 13.06 -0.55 0.23
CA VAL A 54 13.11 0.77 -0.42
C VAL A 54 13.25 0.59 -1.93
N ASN A 55 12.48 1.36 -2.71
CA ASN A 55 12.29 1.23 -4.16
C ASN A 55 11.52 -0.02 -4.62
N GLY A 56 11.01 -0.82 -3.67
CA GLY A 56 10.16 -1.97 -3.94
C GLY A 56 8.89 -1.57 -4.69
N LYS A 57 8.37 -2.49 -5.50
CA LYS A 57 7.18 -2.27 -6.31
C LYS A 57 5.91 -2.61 -5.53
N CYS A 58 4.88 -1.79 -5.71
CA CYS A 58 3.52 -2.13 -5.36
C CYS A 58 2.78 -2.53 -6.63
N PHE A 59 2.35 -3.78 -6.75
CA PHE A 59 1.86 -4.30 -8.03
C PHE A 59 0.88 -5.47 -7.89
N GLU A 60 0.13 -5.72 -8.96
CA GLU A 60 -0.67 -6.92 -9.15
C GLU A 60 -0.25 -7.70 -10.39
N ILE A 61 -0.47 -9.02 -10.34
CA ILE A 61 -0.39 -9.93 -11.49
C ILE A 61 -1.76 -10.57 -11.73
N GLY A 62 -2.24 -10.43 -12.95
CA GLY A 62 -3.51 -10.96 -13.45
C GLY A 62 -3.35 -12.12 -14.43
N PRO A 63 -4.39 -12.42 -15.23
CA PRO A 63 -4.34 -13.49 -16.23
C PRO A 63 -3.35 -13.15 -17.36
N HIS A 64 -2.79 -14.19 -18.00
CA HIS A 64 -1.80 -14.03 -19.08
C HIS A 64 -0.59 -13.16 -18.71
N ASP A 65 -0.21 -13.18 -17.43
CA ASP A 65 0.91 -12.42 -16.86
C ASP A 65 0.77 -10.90 -17.04
N PHE A 66 -0.48 -10.43 -17.18
CA PHE A 66 -0.83 -9.02 -17.06
C PHE A 66 -0.28 -8.48 -15.75
N ARG A 67 0.59 -7.47 -15.84
CA ARG A 67 1.19 -6.82 -14.69
C ARG A 67 0.78 -5.36 -14.66
N LEU A 68 0.40 -4.89 -13.48
CA LEU A 68 0.15 -3.49 -13.23
C LEU A 68 0.84 -3.05 -11.95
N ASP A 69 1.78 -2.12 -12.09
CA ASP A 69 2.45 -1.44 -10.99
C ASP A 69 1.63 -0.19 -10.65
N TRP A 70 1.21 -0.06 -9.39
CA TRP A 70 0.37 1.04 -8.90
C TRP A 70 1.08 1.92 -7.86
N GLY A 71 2.33 1.60 -7.52
CA GLY A 71 3.13 2.38 -6.58
C GLY A 71 4.57 1.89 -6.43
N ARG A 72 5.31 2.62 -5.60
CA ARG A 72 6.70 2.35 -5.20
C ARG A 72 6.87 2.59 -3.71
N VAL A 73 7.59 1.72 -3.04
CA VAL A 73 7.99 1.90 -1.64
C VAL A 73 9.07 2.99 -1.57
N LEU A 74 8.79 4.04 -0.81
CA LEU A 74 9.63 5.22 -0.62
C LEU A 74 10.49 5.07 0.63
N GLU A 75 9.91 4.57 1.71
CA GLU A 75 10.59 4.28 2.98
C GLU A 75 10.18 2.91 3.50
N PHE A 76 11.13 2.24 4.16
CA PHE A 76 10.90 0.92 4.73
C PHE A 76 11.72 0.72 6.00
N GLU A 77 11.02 0.49 7.10
CA GLU A 77 11.58 0.11 8.40
C GLU A 77 10.84 -1.14 8.88
N LYS A 78 11.50 -2.29 8.81
CA LYS A 78 10.90 -3.60 9.16
C LYS A 78 10.19 -3.52 10.53
N SER A 79 8.96 -3.99 10.57
CA SER A 79 8.09 -4.01 11.76
C SER A 79 7.72 -2.66 12.36
N ASN A 80 8.06 -1.53 11.73
CA ASN A 80 7.80 -0.20 12.30
C ASN A 80 7.08 0.72 11.32
N LYS A 81 7.53 0.81 10.06
CA LYS A 81 6.99 1.77 9.11
C LYS A 81 7.18 1.30 7.67
N ILE A 82 6.19 1.59 6.84
CA ILE A 82 6.32 1.55 5.39
C ILE A 82 5.62 2.77 4.79
N VAL A 83 6.28 3.44 3.86
CA VAL A 83 5.71 4.54 3.07
C VAL A 83 5.78 4.15 1.62
N PHE A 84 4.69 4.30 0.88
CA PHE A 84 4.66 4.06 -0.56
C PHE A 84 3.85 5.10 -1.32
N SER A 85 4.22 5.32 -2.58
CA SER A 85 3.43 6.14 -3.49
C SER A 85 2.13 5.43 -3.86
N TRP A 86 1.06 6.22 -3.95
CA TRP A 86 -0.24 5.83 -4.47
C TRP A 86 -0.44 6.51 -5.83
N GLN A 87 -0.11 5.78 -6.90
CA GLN A 87 -0.15 6.28 -8.27
C GLN A 87 -1.44 5.86 -8.97
N ILE A 88 -2.57 6.06 -8.28
CA ILE A 88 -3.92 5.81 -8.79
C ILE A 88 -4.72 7.10 -8.63
N SER A 89 -5.23 7.65 -9.73
CA SER A 89 -6.03 8.86 -9.71
C SER A 89 -7.41 8.63 -9.05
N PRO A 90 -8.13 9.70 -8.62
CA PRO A 90 -9.45 9.58 -8.01
C PRO A 90 -10.51 8.87 -8.87
N ILE A 91 -10.32 8.86 -10.19
CA ILE A 91 -11.18 8.16 -11.16
C ILE A 91 -10.67 6.75 -11.50
N ARG A 92 -9.74 6.21 -10.71
CA ARG A 92 -9.16 4.85 -10.82
C ARG A 92 -8.38 4.61 -12.12
N VAL A 93 -7.64 5.62 -12.57
CA VAL A 93 -6.71 5.51 -13.70
C VAL A 93 -5.27 5.55 -13.16
N PRO A 94 -4.36 4.69 -13.65
CA PRO A 94 -2.94 4.78 -13.29
C PRO A 94 -2.37 6.17 -13.57
N GLU A 95 -1.64 6.74 -12.62
CA GLU A 95 -0.97 8.04 -12.75
C GLU A 95 0.53 7.83 -13.00
N PRO A 96 1.03 8.01 -14.24
CA PRO A 96 2.43 7.74 -14.57
C PRO A 96 3.40 8.77 -13.99
N ASP A 97 2.95 9.99 -13.66
CA ASP A 97 3.79 11.03 -13.06
C ASP A 97 3.84 10.85 -11.53
N PRO A 98 4.99 10.42 -10.95
CA PRO A 98 5.08 10.21 -9.51
C PRO A 98 4.84 11.48 -8.70
N ALA A 99 5.09 12.67 -9.25
CA ALA A 99 4.83 13.94 -8.57
C ALA A 99 3.33 14.26 -8.41
N LYS A 100 2.46 13.54 -9.13
CA LYS A 100 1.00 13.67 -9.01
C LYS A 100 0.38 12.62 -8.09
N GLY A 101 1.13 11.59 -7.74
CA GLY A 101 0.72 10.59 -6.76
C GLY A 101 0.46 11.20 -5.38
N SER A 102 -0.29 10.47 -4.56
CA SER A 102 -0.34 10.69 -3.11
C SER A 102 0.63 9.73 -2.42
N GLU A 103 0.84 9.91 -1.13
CA GLU A 103 1.62 8.98 -0.31
C GLU A 103 0.71 8.26 0.70
N VAL A 104 1.05 7.02 0.99
CA VAL A 104 0.44 6.23 2.06
C VAL A 104 1.53 5.87 3.05
N GLU A 105 1.44 6.45 4.24
CA GLU A 105 2.26 6.08 5.39
C GLU A 105 1.50 5.11 6.28
N ILE A 106 2.12 3.99 6.61
CA ILE A 106 1.63 3.02 7.59
C ILE A 106 2.69 2.87 8.68
N VAL A 107 2.31 3.19 9.92
CA VAL A 107 3.17 3.04 11.10
C VAL A 107 2.57 1.98 12.02
N PHE A 108 3.40 1.04 12.44
CA PHE A 108 3.05 0.00 13.40
C PHE A 108 3.66 0.37 14.75
N LYS A 109 2.81 0.45 15.78
CA LYS A 109 3.23 0.78 17.14
C LYS A 109 2.61 -0.24 18.09
N GLU A 110 3.37 -0.58 19.13
CA GLU A 110 2.79 -1.20 20.30
C GLU A 110 1.90 -0.16 20.98
N GLU A 111 0.73 -0.58 21.47
CA GLU A 111 -0.03 0.24 22.39
C GLU A 111 0.64 0.08 23.76
N ASP A 112 1.13 1.17 24.35
CA ASP A 112 1.64 1.13 25.72
C ASP A 112 0.50 0.62 26.62
N GLY A 113 0.74 -0.52 27.28
CA GLY A 113 -0.29 -1.24 28.02
C GLY A 113 -1.03 -0.34 29.02
N LEU A 114 -2.35 -0.43 29.01
CA LEU A 114 -3.21 0.05 30.10
C LEU A 114 -2.92 -0.71 31.41
#